data_AF-A0A915ISZ9-F1
#
_entry.id   AF-A0A915ISZ9-F1
#
_cell.length_a   1.000
_cell.length_b   1.000
_cell.length_c   1.000
_cell.angle_alpha   90.00
_cell.angle_beta   90.00
_cell.angle_gamma   90.00
#
_symmetry.space_group_name_H-M   'P 1'
#
loop_
_entity.id
_entity.type
_entity.pdbx_description
1 polymer ?
#
loop_
_entity_poly.entity_id
_entity_poly.type
_entity_poly.pdbx_seq_one_letter_code
_entity_poly.pdbx_strand_id
1 'polypeptide(L)' 'VNYGAPLICESKNKRIVQGFISQVVPTHLGRLFGTRQIYSSVSAHHDWIDTKLKPIPTPKTS' A
#
# COMPACT_ATOMS: atom_id res chain seq x y z
N VAL A 1 4.14 15.45 -2.85
CA VAL A 1 3.71 14.05 -3.06
C VAL A 1 3.65 13.39 -1.70
N ASN A 2 2.55 12.71 -1.37
CA ASN A 2 2.37 12.06 -0.07
C ASN A 2 2.80 10.60 -0.18
N TYR A 3 4.10 10.34 -0.20
CA TYR A 3 4.63 8.97 -0.17
C TYR A 3 4.09 8.20 1.03
N GLY A 4 3.73 6.93 0.81
CA GLY A 4 3.08 6.10 1.82
C GLY A 4 1.58 6.34 2.01
N ALA A 5 0.96 7.28 1.29
CA ALA A 5 -0.50 7.44 1.36
C ALA A 5 -1.22 6.21 0.76
N PRO A 6 -2.34 5.76 1.36
CA PRO A 6 -3.02 4.55 0.92
C PRO A 6 -3.86 4.80 -0.33
N LEU A 7 -3.81 3.84 -1.26
CA LEU A 7 -4.82 3.66 -2.29
C LEU A 7 -5.96 2.83 -1.70
N ILE A 8 -7.13 3.44 -1.57
CA ILE A 8 -8.32 2.81 -0.99
C ILE A 8 -9.30 2.47 -2.09
N CYS A 9 -9.79 1.23 -2.10
CA CYS A 9 -10.88 0.78 -2.95
C CYS A 9 -12.10 0.43 -2.08
N GLU A 10 -13.28 0.82 -2.54
CA GLU A 10 -14.54 0.46 -1.88
C GLU A 10 -15.09 -0.85 -2.45
N SER A 11 -15.42 -1.79 -1.56
CA SER A 11 -16.04 -3.06 -1.94
C SER A 11 -16.97 -3.54 -0.84
N LYS A 12 -18.23 -3.82 -1.18
CA LYS A 12 -19.24 -4.35 -0.25
C LYS A 12 -19.31 -3.58 1.08
N ASN A 13 -19.42 -2.25 1.02
CA ASN A 13 -19.42 -1.34 2.18
C ASN A 13 -18.17 -1.42 3.08
N LYS A 14 -17.05 -1.90 2.54
CA LYS A 14 -15.74 -1.88 3.20
C LYS A 14 -14.77 -1.06 2.38
N ARG A 15 -13.85 -0.38 3.09
CA ARG A 15 -12.71 0.31 2.51
C ARG A 15 -11.48 -0.58 2.63
N ILE A 16 -10.90 -0.96 1.50
CA ILE A 16 -9.79 -1.91 1.42
C ILE A 16 -8.55 -1.16 0.92
N VAL A 17 -7.44 -1.31 1.62
CA VAL A 17 -6.15 -0.75 1.17
C VAL A 17 -5.56 -1.68 0.11
N GLN A 18 -5.40 -1.18 -1.10
CA GLN A 18 -4.83 -1.94 -2.22
C GLN A 18 -3.35 -1.68 -2.43
N GLY A 19 -2.87 -0.50 -2.05
CA GLY A 19 -1.48 -0.12 -2.26
C GLY A 19 -1.12 1.14 -1.51
N PHE A 20 0.16 1.51 -1.59
CA PHE A 20 0.68 2.76 -1.04
C PHE A 20 1.49 3.50 -2.08
N ILE A 21 1.41 4.83 -2.13
CA ILE A 21 2.21 5.63 -3.08
C ILE A 21 3.70 5.38 -2.80
N SER A 22 4.39 4.82 -3.78
CA SER A 22 5.81 4.46 -3.70
C SER A 22 6.67 5.41 -4.51
N GLN A 23 6.21 5.78 -5.71
CA GLN A 23 6.93 6.67 -6.61
C GLN A 23 5.96 7.62 -7.31
N VAL A 24 6.45 8.79 -7.71
CA VAL A 24 5.76 9.65 -8.67
C VAL A 24 6.66 9.88 -9.85
N VAL A 25 6.17 9.54 -11.03
CA VAL A 25 6.91 9.66 -12.28
C VAL A 25 6.30 10.75 -13.14
N PRO A 26 7.12 11.66 -13.71
CA PRO A 26 6.66 12.52 -14.78
C PRO A 26 6.20 11.65 -15.94
N THR A 27 5.03 11.94 -16.50
CA THR A 27 4.56 11.30 -17.72
C THR A 27 4.52 12.31 -18.84
N HIS A 28 5.21 11.96 -19.93
CA HIS A 28 5.16 12.67 -21.20
C HIS A 28 4.47 11.75 -22.21
N LEU A 29 3.17 11.95 -22.43
CA LEU A 29 2.41 11.27 -23.48
C LEU A 29 2.01 12.29 -24.54
N GLY A 30 2.87 12.47 -25.54
CA GLY A 30 2.69 13.47 -26.60
C GLY A 30 2.68 14.89 -26.03
N ARG A 31 1.54 15.59 -26.14
CA ARG A 31 1.36 16.97 -25.62
C ARG A 31 0.79 17.02 -24.18
N LEU A 32 0.47 15.87 -23.58
CA LEU A 32 -0.05 15.82 -22.22
C LEU A 32 1.11 15.72 -21.22
N PHE A 33 1.30 16.81 -20.47
CA PHE A 33 2.19 16.85 -19.32
C PHE A 33 1.39 16.50 -18.06
N GLY A 34 1.89 15.54 -17.30
CA GLY A 34 1.28 15.15 -16.04
C GLY A 34 2.23 14.36 -15.16
N THR A 35 1.75 13.96 -14.00
CA THR A 35 2.46 13.02 -13.13
C THR A 35 1.60 11.80 -12.90
N ARG A 36 2.21 10.61 -12.91
CA ARG A 36 1.56 9.38 -12.47
C ARG A 36 2.13 8.95 -11.13
N GLN A 37 1.24 8.48 -10.27
CA GLN A 37 1.62 7.85 -9.01
C GLN A 37 1.75 6.35 -9.26
N ILE A 38 2.86 5.77 -8.80
CA ILE A 38 3.13 4.34 -8.81
C ILE A 38 2.95 3.84 -7.38
N TYR A 39 2.21 2.74 -7.24
CA TYR A 39 1.85 2.18 -5.94
C TYR A 39 2.54 0.84 -5.71
N SER A 40 3.04 0.63 -4.50
CA SER A 40 3.42 -0.72 -4.04
C SER A 40 2.14 -1.49 -3.74
N SER A 41 1.97 -2.68 -4.32
CA SER A 41 0.75 -3.48 -4.15
C SER A 41 0.74 -4.17 -2.78
N VAL A 42 -0.30 -3.94 -1.98
CA VAL A 42 -0.48 -4.64 -0.71
C VAL A 42 -0.66 -6.14 -0.95
N SER A 43 -1.37 -6.55 -2.01
CA SER A 43 -1.62 -7.96 -2.31
C SER A 43 -0.34 -8.76 -2.55
N ALA A 44 0.72 -8.13 -3.03
CA ALA A 44 2.02 -8.77 -3.24
C ALA A 44 2.80 -9.02 -1.92
N HIS A 45 2.34 -8.42 -0.81
CA HIS A 45 3.01 -8.46 0.49
C HIS A 45 2.14 -9.00 1.61
N HIS A 46 0.95 -9.54 1.32
CA HIS A 46 -0.01 -10.04 2.31
C HIS A 46 0.64 -10.99 3.33
N ASP A 47 1.33 -12.04 2.86
CA ASP A 47 1.94 -13.04 3.73
C ASP A 47 3.00 -12.45 4.68
N TRP A 48 3.77 -11.48 4.17
CA TRP A 48 4.78 -10.79 4.96
C TRP A 48 4.13 -9.91 6.03
N ILE A 49 3.07 -9.18 5.67
CA ILE A 49 2.31 -8.33 6.61
C ILE A 49 1.74 -9.21 7.73
N ASP A 50 1.08 -10.31 7.38
CA ASP A 50 0.49 -11.24 8.36
C ASP A 50 1.56 -11.82 9.30
N THR A 51 2.75 -12.11 8.78
CA THR A 51 3.85 -12.61 9.62
C THR A 51 4.35 -11.56 10.61
N LYS A 52 4.36 -10.28 10.24
CA LYS A 52 4.81 -9.18 11.10
C LYS A 52 3.77 -8.72 12.11
N LEU A 53 2.49 -8.89 11.79
CA LEU A 53 1.38 -8.53 12.68
C LEU A 53 1.02 -9.62 13.69
N LYS A 54 1.58 -10.83 13.57
CA LYS A 54 1.41 -11.88 14.58
C LYS A 54 1.93 -11.37 15.93
N PRO A 55 1.12 -11.48 17.01
CA PRO A 55 1.56 -11.08 18.33
C PRO A 55 2.81 -11.87 18.74
N ILE A 56 3.82 -11.17 19.24
CA ILE A 56 4.98 -11.81 19.84
C ILE A 56 4.48 -12.57 21.07
N PRO A 57 4.71 -13.89 21.18
CA PRO A 57 4.30 -14.63 22.35
C PRO A 57 4.99 -14.04 23.59
N THR A 58 4.20 -13.50 24.51
CA THR A 58 4.72 -13.02 25.80
C THR A 58 5.28 -14.19 26.60
N PRO A 59 6.51 -14.09 27.15
CA PRO A 59 7.06 -15.16 27.96
C PRO A 59 6.17 -15.41 29.18
N LYS A 60 5.82 -16.68 29.44
CA LYS A 60 5.10 -17.07 30.65
C LYS A 60 6.05 -16.90 31.84
N THR A 61 5.76 -15.95 32.72
CA THR A 61 6.34 -15.92 34.07
C THR A 61 5.78 -17.12 34.83
N SER A 62 6.66 -18.05 35.21
CA SER A 62 6.37 -19.11 36.20
C SER A 62 6.64 -18.58 37.60
#